data_AF-A0A916WET9-F1
#
_entry.id   AF-A0A916WET9-F1
#
_cell.length_a   1.000
_cell.length_b   1.000
_cell.length_c   1.000
_cell.angle_alpha   90.00
_cell.angle_beta   90.00
_cell.angle_gamma   90.00
#
_symmetry.space_group_name_H-M   'P 1'
#
loop_
_entity.id
_entity.type
_entity.pdbx_description
1 polymer ?
#
loop_
_entity_poly.entity_id
_entity_poly.type
_entity_poly.pdbx_seq_one_letter_code
_entity_poly.pdbx_strand_id
1 'polypeptide(L)'
;MGEQRSQTRPRIQPLPEPTKFSPQAYTQEGAIEPFSNQKLLQALKRDSSQASSNAALIAPELNRRKEPLEALPLDAVAMVGSLIRQGQPVALLRVDNLLYQVRVGNYLGQNYGRIMKISETELALREIVQDAAGEWTERMANIQLQEGSK
;
A
#
# COMPACT_ATOMS: atom_id res chain seq x y z
N MET A 1 46.53 -71.67 -20.25
CA MET A 1 45.11 -71.31 -20.53
C MET A 1 44.17 -71.51 -19.32
N GLY A 2 44.67 -71.66 -18.08
CA GLY A 2 43.82 -71.91 -16.89
C GLY A 2 43.68 -70.73 -15.91
N GLU A 3 44.54 -69.72 -15.97
CA GLU A 3 44.67 -68.72 -14.90
C GLU A 3 43.79 -67.46 -15.03
N GLN A 4 43.12 -67.26 -16.15
CA GLN A 4 42.37 -66.01 -16.40
C GLN A 4 40.87 -66.10 -16.01
N ARG A 5 40.34 -67.31 -15.77
CA ARG A 5 38.93 -67.51 -15.40
C ARG A 5 38.66 -67.38 -13.89
N SER A 6 39.69 -67.36 -13.06
CA SER A 6 39.55 -67.27 -11.60
C SER A 6 39.47 -65.83 -11.05
N GLN A 7 39.75 -64.82 -11.88
CA GLN A 7 39.88 -63.43 -11.40
C GLN A 7 38.61 -62.57 -11.54
N THR A 8 37.56 -63.05 -12.22
CA THR A 8 36.36 -62.23 -12.45
C THR A 8 35.18 -62.74 -11.64
N ARG A 9 35.17 -62.45 -10.34
CA ARG A 9 33.94 -62.56 -9.52
C ARG A 9 33.12 -61.28 -9.70
N PRO A 10 31.91 -61.33 -10.28
CA PRO A 10 31.08 -60.14 -10.40
C PRO A 10 30.71 -59.65 -8.99
N ARG A 11 31.13 -58.44 -8.65
CA ARG A 11 30.85 -57.80 -7.37
C ARG A 11 29.49 -57.09 -7.50
N ILE A 12 28.43 -57.85 -7.28
CA ILE A 12 27.05 -57.37 -7.31
C ILE A 12 26.81 -56.53 -6.05
N GLN A 13 26.34 -55.29 -6.22
CA GLN A 13 25.94 -54.48 -5.07
C GLN A 13 24.65 -55.07 -4.49
N PRO A 14 24.64 -55.44 -3.19
CA PRO A 14 23.45 -55.98 -2.56
C PRO A 14 22.32 -54.96 -2.62
N LEU A 15 21.10 -55.45 -2.80
CA LEU A 15 19.92 -54.61 -2.90
C LEU A 15 19.75 -53.83 -1.58
N PRO A 16 19.58 -52.49 -1.63
CA PRO A 16 19.40 -51.71 -0.42
C PRO A 16 18.16 -52.20 0.33
N GLU A 17 18.28 -52.28 1.65
CA GLU A 17 17.15 -52.71 2.48
C GLU A 17 15.98 -51.73 2.35
N PRO A 18 14.72 -52.23 2.40
CA PRO A 18 13.54 -51.38 2.39
C PRO A 18 13.59 -50.35 3.51
N THR A 19 13.31 -49.10 3.18
CA THR A 19 13.29 -48.01 4.16
C THR A 19 12.22 -48.30 5.22
N LYS A 20 12.62 -48.26 6.50
CA LYS A 20 11.70 -48.46 7.62
C LYS A 20 10.79 -47.24 7.76
N PHE A 21 9.49 -47.48 7.81
CA PHE A 21 8.49 -46.44 8.08
C PHE A 21 8.62 -45.98 9.54
N SER A 22 8.94 -44.71 9.77
CA SER A 22 8.87 -44.08 11.08
C SER A 22 7.56 -43.30 11.20
N PRO A 23 6.61 -43.71 12.06
CA PRO A 23 5.41 -42.93 12.29
C PRO A 23 5.78 -41.60 12.95
N GLN A 24 5.39 -40.49 12.32
CA GLN A 24 5.45 -39.17 12.95
C GLN A 24 4.30 -39.05 13.94
N ALA A 25 4.61 -38.76 15.20
CA ALA A 25 3.60 -38.50 16.21
C ALA A 25 2.83 -37.22 15.85
N TYR A 26 1.50 -37.28 15.91
CA TYR A 26 0.63 -36.14 15.66
C TYR A 26 0.64 -35.22 16.88
N THR A 27 1.37 -34.11 16.81
CA THR A 27 1.56 -33.19 17.96
C THR A 27 0.53 -32.07 18.05
N GLN A 28 -0.63 -32.18 17.39
CA GLN A 28 -1.63 -31.10 17.34
C GLN A 28 -2.64 -31.13 18.50
N GLU A 29 -2.59 -32.11 19.41
CA GLU A 29 -3.55 -32.22 20.52
C GLU A 29 -3.49 -31.05 21.52
N GLY A 30 -2.39 -30.29 21.56
CA GLY A 30 -2.25 -29.08 22.38
C GLY A 30 -2.39 -27.77 21.60
N ALA A 31 -2.67 -27.81 20.29
CA ALA A 31 -2.83 -26.62 19.48
C ALA A 31 -4.22 -26.01 19.71
N ILE A 32 -4.29 -24.68 19.68
CA ILE A 32 -5.57 -23.96 19.74
C ILE A 32 -6.46 -24.45 18.60
N GLU A 33 -7.63 -24.98 18.95
CA GLU A 33 -8.57 -25.53 17.97
C GLU A 33 -8.85 -24.51 16.85
N PRO A 34 -8.69 -24.91 15.58
CA PRO A 34 -8.75 -23.99 14.45
C PRO A 34 -10.10 -23.26 14.31
N PHE A 35 -11.18 -23.87 14.81
CA PHE A 35 -12.55 -23.34 14.74
C PHE A 35 -13.12 -22.96 16.11
N SER A 36 -12.25 -22.73 17.11
CA SER A 36 -12.70 -22.28 18.44
C SER A 36 -13.31 -20.88 18.39
N ASN A 37 -14.27 -20.65 19.30
CA ASN A 37 -14.89 -19.34 19.47
C ASN A 37 -13.86 -18.25 19.86
N GLN A 38 -12.77 -18.65 20.53
CA GLN A 38 -11.67 -17.75 20.87
C GLN A 38 -10.93 -17.25 19.62
N LYS A 39 -10.62 -18.13 18.65
CA LYS A 39 -10.04 -17.72 17.37
C LYS A 39 -10.99 -16.82 16.58
N LEU A 40 -12.29 -17.12 16.58
CA LEU A 40 -13.31 -16.29 15.91
C LEU A 40 -13.35 -14.88 16.51
N LEU A 41 -13.43 -14.75 17.84
CA LEU A 41 -13.42 -13.46 18.51
C LEU A 41 -12.13 -12.68 18.23
N GLN A 42 -10.99 -13.36 18.14
CA GLN A 42 -9.73 -12.70 17.79
C GLN A 42 -9.70 -12.24 16.33
N ALA A 43 -10.25 -13.01 15.40
CA ALA A 43 -10.38 -12.62 14.00
C ALA A 43 -11.32 -11.40 13.84
N LEU A 44 -12.50 -11.44 14.46
CA LEU A 44 -13.47 -10.33 14.46
C LEU A 44 -12.91 -9.04 15.11
N LYS A 45 -12.07 -9.18 16.15
CA LYS A 45 -11.37 -8.04 16.75
C LYS A 45 -10.34 -7.43 15.81
N ARG A 46 -9.62 -8.24 15.02
CA ARG A 46 -8.69 -7.73 14.00
C ARG A 46 -9.46 -7.01 12.89
N ASP A 47 -10.55 -7.59 12.42
CA ASP A 47 -11.39 -7.02 11.36
C ASP A 47 -12.00 -5.67 11.78
N SER A 48 -12.55 -5.60 13.00
CA SER A 48 -13.07 -4.33 13.55
C SER A 48 -11.97 -3.29 13.82
N SER A 49 -10.76 -3.71 14.19
CA SER A 49 -9.63 -2.78 14.32
C SER A 49 -9.19 -2.19 12.98
N GLN A 50 -9.25 -2.97 11.89
CA GLN A 50 -8.92 -2.50 10.53
C GLN A 50 -9.96 -1.49 10.04
N ALA A 51 -11.26 -1.79 10.24
CA ALA A 51 -12.33 -0.85 9.94
C ALA A 51 -12.21 0.47 10.73
N SER A 52 -11.78 0.40 12.01
CA SER A 52 -11.56 1.58 12.85
C SER A 52 -10.36 2.41 12.38
N SER A 53 -9.23 1.79 11.99
CA SER A 53 -8.10 2.51 11.40
C SER A 53 -8.47 3.20 10.09
N ASN A 54 -9.31 2.57 9.27
CA ASN A 54 -9.80 3.14 8.01
C ASN A 54 -10.70 4.36 8.26
N ALA A 55 -11.57 4.29 9.28
CA ALA A 55 -12.39 5.42 9.70
C ALA A 55 -11.56 6.56 10.32
N ALA A 56 -10.47 6.25 11.01
CA ALA A 56 -9.58 7.24 11.62
C ALA A 56 -8.85 8.11 10.58
N LEU A 57 -8.66 7.63 9.35
CA LEU A 57 -8.05 8.39 8.26
C LEU A 57 -8.99 9.50 7.75
N ILE A 58 -10.29 9.20 7.60
CA ILE A 58 -11.27 10.12 6.99
C ILE A 58 -12.01 11.00 8.02
N ALA A 59 -12.22 10.50 9.24
CA ALA A 59 -12.93 11.23 10.30
C ALA A 59 -12.41 12.65 10.58
N PRO A 60 -11.08 12.93 10.65
CA PRO A 60 -10.60 14.29 10.87
C PRO A 60 -10.88 15.20 9.67
N GLU A 61 -10.83 14.67 8.45
CA GLU A 61 -11.08 15.43 7.22
C GLU A 61 -12.56 15.80 7.08
N LEU A 62 -13.47 14.90 7.50
CA LEU A 62 -14.92 15.16 7.44
C LEU A 62 -15.39 16.17 8.49
N ASN A 63 -14.69 16.25 9.64
CA ASN A 63 -15.00 17.20 10.72
C ASN A 63 -14.46 18.61 10.47
N ARG A 64 -13.63 18.80 9.44
CA ARG A 64 -13.01 20.08 9.10
C ARG A 64 -13.92 20.90 8.19
N ARG A 65 -13.74 22.23 8.20
CA ARG A 65 -14.33 23.12 7.18
C ARG A 65 -13.60 22.96 5.86
N LYS A 66 -14.35 22.64 4.81
CA LYS A 66 -13.83 22.44 3.45
C LYS A 66 -13.30 23.75 2.85
N GLU A 67 -12.20 23.65 2.12
CA GLU A 67 -11.64 24.68 1.26
C GLU A 67 -12.35 24.70 -0.11
N PRO A 68 -12.35 25.85 -0.82
CA PRO A 68 -13.05 25.97 -2.11
C PRO A 68 -12.51 25.03 -3.19
N LEU A 69 -11.22 24.67 -3.13
CA LEU A 69 -10.58 23.76 -4.09
C LEU A 69 -10.94 22.28 -3.87
N GLU A 70 -11.65 21.94 -2.79
CA GLU A 70 -12.10 20.56 -2.51
C GLU A 70 -13.36 20.18 -3.29
N ALA A 71 -14.09 21.15 -3.86
CA ALA A 71 -15.25 20.88 -4.70
C ALA A 71 -14.88 20.42 -6.12
N LEU A 72 -13.65 20.68 -6.53
CA LEU A 72 -13.18 20.50 -7.89
C LEU A 72 -12.44 19.18 -8.03
N PRO A 73 -12.54 18.47 -9.16
CA PRO A 73 -11.74 17.27 -9.40
C PRO A 73 -10.27 17.66 -9.59
N LEU A 74 -9.36 16.77 -9.17
CA LEU A 74 -7.92 17.01 -9.27
C LEU A 74 -7.46 17.24 -10.72
N ASP A 75 -8.09 16.56 -11.68
CA ASP A 75 -7.76 16.66 -13.10
C ASP A 75 -8.05 18.04 -13.72
N ALA A 76 -8.96 18.82 -13.11
CA ALA A 76 -9.24 20.20 -13.53
C ALA A 76 -8.21 21.20 -12.99
N VAL A 77 -7.31 20.76 -12.11
CA VAL A 77 -6.33 21.60 -11.44
C VAL A 77 -5.00 21.53 -12.18
N ALA A 78 -4.57 22.68 -12.68
CA ALA A 78 -3.29 22.83 -13.37
C ALA A 78 -2.30 23.64 -12.53
N MET A 79 -1.11 23.12 -12.27
CA MET A 79 -0.03 23.92 -11.67
C MET A 79 0.56 24.85 -12.72
N VAL A 80 0.54 26.16 -12.44
CA VAL A 80 1.07 27.19 -13.36
C VAL A 80 2.37 27.82 -12.88
N GLY A 81 2.74 27.58 -11.62
CA GLY A 81 4.01 28.05 -11.07
C GLY A 81 4.14 27.80 -9.59
N SER A 82 5.29 28.16 -9.05
CA SER A 82 5.52 28.28 -7.61
C SER A 82 6.22 29.60 -7.32
N LEU A 83 6.03 30.10 -6.10
CA LEU A 83 6.68 31.31 -5.60
C LEU A 83 7.08 31.10 -4.14
N ILE A 84 8.07 31.84 -3.69
CA ILE A 84 8.46 31.86 -2.28
C ILE A 84 7.94 33.15 -1.68
N ARG A 85 7.02 33.04 -0.71
CA ARG A 85 6.48 34.20 0.02
C ARG A 85 6.89 34.10 1.48
N GLN A 86 7.59 35.11 1.98
CA GLN A 86 8.08 35.15 3.37
C GLN A 86 8.88 33.89 3.78
N GLY A 87 9.66 33.33 2.84
CA GLY A 87 10.45 32.13 3.06
C GLY A 87 9.66 30.81 2.98
N GLN A 88 8.35 30.83 2.69
CA GLN A 88 7.55 29.63 2.49
C GLN A 88 7.22 29.40 1.00
N PRO A 89 7.35 28.17 0.49
CA PRO A 89 6.94 27.83 -0.86
C PRO A 89 5.40 27.87 -0.98
N VAL A 90 4.91 28.52 -2.01
CA VAL A 90 3.50 28.66 -2.38
C VAL A 90 3.35 28.19 -3.83
N ALA A 91 2.39 27.32 -4.11
CA ALA A 91 2.08 26.92 -5.47
C ALA A 91 0.95 27.78 -6.02
N LEU A 92 1.02 28.06 -7.31
CA LEU A 92 -0.02 28.70 -8.09
C LEU A 92 -0.75 27.63 -8.89
N LEU A 93 -2.03 27.48 -8.59
CA LEU A 93 -2.92 26.54 -9.26
C LEU A 93 -3.94 27.32 -10.09
N ARG A 94 -4.21 26.85 -11.30
CA ARG A 94 -5.26 27.38 -12.18
C ARG A 94 -6.39 26.36 -12.27
N VAL A 95 -7.61 26.81 -12.03
CA VAL A 95 -8.84 26.03 -12.22
C VAL A 95 -9.90 26.92 -12.86
N ASP A 96 -10.55 26.48 -13.93
CA ASP A 96 -11.57 27.25 -14.65
C ASP A 96 -11.17 28.71 -14.93
N ASN A 97 -9.89 28.90 -15.30
CA ASN A 97 -9.28 30.20 -15.58
C ASN A 97 -9.11 31.14 -14.37
N LEU A 98 -9.42 30.68 -13.15
CA LEU A 98 -9.13 31.34 -11.87
C LEU A 98 -7.80 30.84 -11.30
N LEU A 99 -7.07 31.73 -10.65
CA LEU A 99 -5.75 31.44 -10.08
C LEU A 99 -5.83 31.42 -8.55
N TYR A 100 -5.42 30.31 -7.97
CA TYR A 100 -5.44 30.04 -6.54
C TYR A 100 -4.02 29.87 -6.01
N GLN A 101 -3.79 30.41 -4.82
CA GLN A 101 -2.51 30.28 -4.11
C GLN A 101 -2.67 29.26 -2.99
N VAL A 102 -1.83 28.23 -2.98
CA VAL A 102 -1.88 27.17 -1.98
C VAL A 102 -0.52 26.96 -1.31
N ARG A 103 -0.54 26.54 -0.06
CA ARG A 103 0.64 26.23 0.76
C ARG A 103 0.65 24.76 1.15
N VAL A 104 1.80 24.30 1.63
CA VAL A 104 1.92 22.97 2.25
C VAL A 104 0.88 22.85 3.38
N GLY A 105 0.10 21.77 3.36
CA GLY A 105 -1.00 21.53 4.29
C GLY A 105 -2.37 22.06 3.87
N ASN A 106 -2.49 22.81 2.76
CA ASN A 106 -3.81 23.10 2.17
C ASN A 106 -4.40 21.86 1.48
N TYR A 107 -5.69 21.94 1.17
CA TYR A 107 -6.47 20.83 0.63
C TYR A 107 -7.05 21.19 -0.74
N LEU A 108 -7.07 20.21 -1.62
CA LEU A 108 -7.62 20.33 -2.97
C LEU A 108 -8.11 18.97 -3.46
N GLY A 109 -9.02 18.98 -4.42
CA GLY A 109 -9.59 17.75 -4.94
C GLY A 109 -10.71 17.19 -4.06
N GLN A 110 -11.60 16.42 -4.68
CA GLN A 110 -12.73 15.76 -4.01
C GLN A 110 -12.28 14.63 -3.07
N ASN A 111 -11.07 14.11 -3.25
CA ASN A 111 -10.50 13.01 -2.47
C ASN A 111 -9.64 13.51 -1.29
N TYR A 112 -9.96 14.67 -0.72
CA TYR A 112 -9.25 15.24 0.44
C TYR A 112 -7.73 15.35 0.23
N GLY A 113 -7.34 15.83 -0.96
CA GLY A 113 -5.95 15.92 -1.38
C GLY A 113 -5.17 16.94 -0.56
N ARG A 114 -4.38 16.47 0.42
CA ARG A 114 -3.55 17.32 1.27
C ARG A 114 -2.18 17.54 0.63
N ILE A 115 -1.78 18.81 0.47
CA ILE A 115 -0.47 19.16 -0.08
C ILE A 115 0.62 18.79 0.92
N MET A 116 1.54 17.91 0.50
CA MET A 116 2.65 17.44 1.30
C MET A 116 3.94 18.22 1.00
N LYS A 117 4.17 18.55 -0.27
CA LYS A 117 5.37 19.26 -0.71
C LYS A 117 5.08 20.09 -1.95
N ILE A 118 5.70 21.25 -2.02
CA ILE A 118 5.69 22.13 -3.18
C ILE A 118 7.13 22.26 -3.67
N SER A 119 7.35 21.92 -4.93
CA SER A 119 8.61 22.08 -5.66
C SER A 119 8.42 23.09 -6.80
N GLU A 120 9.49 23.42 -7.50
CA GLU A 120 9.42 24.39 -8.62
C GLU A 120 8.67 23.82 -9.82
N THR A 121 8.81 22.51 -10.06
CA THR A 121 8.28 21.79 -11.22
C THR A 121 7.07 20.92 -10.92
N GLU A 122 6.79 20.63 -9.65
CA GLU A 122 5.69 19.76 -9.26
C GLU A 122 5.15 20.10 -7.87
N LEU A 123 3.89 19.72 -7.64
CA LEU A 123 3.23 19.72 -6.35
C LEU A 123 2.87 18.28 -6.00
N ALA A 124 3.38 17.79 -4.86
CA ALA A 124 3.08 16.47 -4.34
C ALA A 124 2.02 16.56 -3.23
N LEU A 125 0.98 15.74 -3.37
CA LEU A 125 -0.15 15.69 -2.45
C LEU A 125 -0.54 14.26 -2.14
N ARG A 126 -1.27 14.10 -1.04
CA ARG A 126 -1.83 12.83 -0.58
C ARG A 126 -3.34 12.89 -0.64
N GLU A 127 -3.95 12.02 -1.43
CA GLU A 127 -5.40 11.79 -1.48
C GLU A 127 -5.80 10.65 -0.54
N ILE A 128 -7.06 10.67 -0.12
CA ILE A 128 -7.72 9.57 0.59
C ILE A 128 -8.82 9.04 -0.33
N VAL A 129 -8.66 7.82 -0.81
CA VAL A 129 -9.60 7.17 -1.74
C VAL A 129 -10.15 5.90 -1.11
N GLN A 130 -11.37 5.55 -1.48
CA GLN A 130 -11.99 4.29 -1.07
C GLN A 130 -11.70 3.23 -2.13
N ASP A 131 -11.08 2.12 -1.74
CA ASP A 131 -10.81 0.99 -2.63
C ASP A 131 -12.11 0.21 -2.94
N ALA A 132 -12.05 -0.72 -3.90
CA ALA A 132 -13.17 -1.58 -4.30
C ALA A 132 -13.75 -2.39 -3.13
N ALA A 133 -12.94 -2.67 -2.09
CA ALA A 133 -13.38 -3.34 -0.87
C ALA A 133 -14.07 -2.41 0.15
N GLY A 134 -14.18 -1.10 -0.13
CA GLY A 134 -14.74 -0.11 0.79
C GLY A 134 -13.74 0.45 1.82
N GLU A 135 -12.47 0.08 1.71
CA GLU A 135 -11.42 0.54 2.62
C GLU A 135 -10.84 1.89 2.20
N TRP A 136 -10.62 2.78 3.17
CA TRP A 136 -9.95 4.06 2.92
C TRP A 136 -8.44 3.86 2.87
N THR A 137 -7.82 4.30 1.79
CA THR A 137 -6.38 4.22 1.57
C THR A 137 -5.79 5.55 1.14
N GLU A 138 -4.52 5.76 1.47
CA GLU A 138 -3.77 6.95 1.09
C GLU A 138 -3.11 6.74 -0.27
N ARG A 139 -3.36 7.65 -1.20
CA ARG A 139 -2.76 7.66 -2.54
C ARG A 139 -1.90 8.90 -2.73
N MET A 140 -0.64 8.71 -3.10
CA MET A 140 0.23 9.82 -3.50
C MET A 140 -0.10 10.25 -4.92
N ALA A 141 -0.28 11.55 -5.14
CA ALA A 141 -0.51 12.16 -6.44
C ALA A 141 0.41 13.36 -6.64
N ASN A 142 0.74 13.65 -7.89
CA ASN A 142 1.55 14.79 -8.27
C ASN A 142 0.88 15.60 -9.38
N ILE A 143 0.93 16.93 -9.25
CA ILE A 143 0.54 17.86 -10.31
C ILE A 143 1.82 18.46 -10.85
N GLN A 144 2.10 18.23 -12.13
CA GLN A 144 3.26 18.80 -12.80
C GLN A 144 2.97 20.23 -13.26
N LEU A 145 4.02 21.04 -13.29
CA LEU A 145 3.99 22.37 -13.87
C LEU A 145 3.60 22.28 -15.35
N GLN A 146 2.57 23.02 -15.73
CA GLN A 146 2.18 23.18 -17.12
C GLN A 146 3.18 24.12 -17.80
N GLU A 147 4.18 23.54 -18.46
CA GLU A 147 5.04 24.28 -19.36
C GLU A 147 4.22 24.70 -20.58
N GLY A 148 4.17 26.01 -20.83
CA GLY A 148 3.49 26.53 -22.01
C GLY A 148 4.17 26.01 -23.26
N SER A 149 3.59 25.00 -23.91
CA SER A 149 3.98 24.60 -25.26
C SER A 149 3.66 25.79 -26.17
N LYS A 150 4.71 26.40 -26.70
CA LYS A 150 4.65 27.54 -27.61
C LYS A 150 4.50 27.08 -29.05
#